data_AF-A0A925C3F8-F1
#
_entry.id   AF-A0A925C3F8-F1
#
_cell.length_a   1.000
_cell.length_b   1.000
_cell.length_c   1.000
_cell.angle_alpha   90.00
_cell.angle_beta   90.00
_cell.angle_gamma   90.00
#
_symmetry.space_group_name_H-M   'P 1'
#
loop_
_entity.id
_entity.type
_entity.pdbx_description
1 polymer ?
#
loop_
_entity_poly.entity_id
_entity_poly.type
_entity_poly.pdbx_seq_one_letter_code
_entity_poly.pdbx_strand_id
1 'polypeptide(L)'
;MLKVILSGLCVLATASPLFAGITATNIAGRWQGASYASDAGGPLTLDIVACGAGWCGIKVEAGDKCGGTALKIDAGVALPDSDYIQFKGSLQLAPGTEPYVVQTSLFVPTADTPSGSPLTLQITGDTGGEFRAYRRSFPFEAQMARIKDAVCQAPETVSSLQ
;
A
#
# COMPACT_ATOMS: atom_id res chain seq x y z
N MET A 1 4.17 -71.49 1.13
CA MET A 1 3.65 -70.51 2.12
C MET A 1 4.32 -69.17 1.82
N LEU A 2 3.59 -68.24 1.22
CA LEU A 2 4.10 -67.00 0.62
C LEU A 2 3.58 -65.81 1.42
N LYS A 3 4.46 -65.06 2.09
CA LYS A 3 4.14 -63.77 2.75
C LYS A 3 5.40 -62.90 2.79
N VAL A 4 5.51 -61.94 1.87
CA VAL A 4 6.41 -60.77 1.97
C VAL A 4 5.64 -59.61 1.33
N ILE A 5 4.80 -58.93 2.12
CA ILE A 5 4.99 -57.59 2.69
C ILE A 5 5.09 -56.51 1.59
N LEU A 6 3.96 -55.82 1.36
CA LEU A 6 3.85 -54.56 0.63
C LEU A 6 4.64 -53.47 1.37
N SER A 7 5.70 -52.97 0.75
CA SER A 7 6.35 -51.72 1.16
C SER A 7 5.70 -50.56 0.40
N GLY A 8 4.72 -49.90 1.04
CA GLY A 8 4.14 -48.66 0.55
C GLY A 8 5.11 -47.50 0.72
N LEU A 9 5.68 -47.02 -0.39
CA LEU A 9 6.43 -45.76 -0.43
C LEU A 9 5.50 -44.61 -0.05
N CYS A 10 5.70 -44.02 1.12
CA CYS A 10 5.13 -42.71 1.44
C CYS A 10 5.85 -41.65 0.60
N VAL A 11 5.18 -41.16 -0.44
CA VAL A 11 5.59 -39.94 -1.15
C VAL A 11 5.24 -38.76 -0.24
N LEU A 12 6.22 -38.27 0.52
CA LEU A 12 6.13 -36.96 1.16
C LEU A 12 6.31 -35.91 0.06
N ALA A 13 5.20 -35.49 -0.55
CA ALA A 13 5.16 -34.27 -1.35
C ALA A 13 5.38 -33.09 -0.40
N THR A 14 6.62 -32.62 -0.30
CA THR A 14 6.95 -31.35 0.34
C THR A 14 6.40 -30.24 -0.54
N ALA A 15 5.15 -29.86 -0.31
CA ALA A 15 4.62 -28.61 -0.82
C ALA A 15 5.38 -27.46 -0.14
N SER A 16 6.47 -27.00 -0.76
CA SER A 16 7.11 -25.75 -0.37
C SER A 16 6.08 -24.63 -0.53
N PRO A 17 5.78 -23.83 0.50
CA PRO A 17 4.99 -22.64 0.30
C PRO A 17 5.77 -21.73 -0.65
N LEU A 18 5.19 -21.44 -1.80
CA LEU A 18 5.62 -20.35 -2.66
C LEU A 18 5.47 -19.07 -1.83
N PHE A 19 6.57 -18.60 -1.24
CA PHE A 19 6.67 -17.21 -0.84
C PHE A 19 6.60 -16.40 -2.13
N ALA A 20 5.40 -15.98 -2.50
CA ALA A 20 5.22 -14.94 -3.50
C ALA A 20 5.93 -13.71 -2.93
N GLY A 21 7.11 -13.42 -3.47
CA GLY A 21 7.88 -12.24 -3.13
C GLY A 21 7.00 -10.99 -3.26
N ILE A 22 7.29 -10.00 -2.44
CA ILE A 22 6.49 -8.79 -2.37
C ILE A 22 6.72 -8.01 -3.64
N THR A 23 5.63 -7.53 -4.22
CA THR A 23 5.66 -6.72 -5.43
C THR A 23 4.91 -5.43 -5.17
N ALA A 24 5.14 -4.44 -6.03
CA ALA A 24 4.43 -3.18 -5.93
C ALA A 24 2.90 -3.35 -5.94
N THR A 25 2.39 -4.44 -6.52
CA THR A 25 0.95 -4.74 -6.54
C THR A 25 0.34 -4.99 -5.16
N ASN A 26 1.15 -5.32 -4.15
CA ASN A 26 0.70 -5.47 -2.77
C ASN A 26 0.20 -4.17 -2.13
N ILE A 27 0.46 -3.01 -2.74
CA ILE A 27 -0.09 -1.72 -2.30
C ILE A 27 -1.61 -1.61 -2.55
N ALA A 28 -2.16 -2.42 -3.45
CA ALA A 28 -3.58 -2.39 -3.77
C ALA A 28 -4.44 -2.80 -2.55
N GLY A 29 -5.47 -2.01 -2.25
CA GLY A 29 -6.40 -2.32 -1.16
C GLY A 29 -6.91 -1.09 -0.42
N ARG A 30 -7.70 -1.34 0.61
CA ARG A 30 -8.15 -0.32 1.56
C ARG A 30 -7.16 -0.21 2.71
N TRP A 31 -6.71 1.01 2.94
CA TRP A 31 -5.78 1.38 3.98
C TRP A 31 -6.45 2.34 4.95
N GLN A 32 -6.23 2.15 6.23
CA GLN A 32 -6.74 3.06 7.26
C GLN A 32 -5.69 3.29 8.35
N GLY A 33 -5.59 4.53 8.83
CA GLY A 33 -4.72 4.84 9.95
C GLY A 33 -4.73 6.31 10.34
N ALA A 34 -3.92 6.64 11.34
CA ALA A 34 -3.78 8.01 11.80
C ALA A 34 -2.95 8.83 10.80
N SER A 35 -3.34 10.09 10.59
CA SER A 35 -2.54 11.07 9.87
C SER A 35 -2.24 12.27 10.77
N TYR A 36 -0.96 12.63 10.84
CA TYR A 36 -0.43 13.76 11.59
C TYR A 36 -0.11 14.88 10.60
N ALA A 37 -1.06 15.80 10.43
CA ALA A 37 -0.91 16.97 9.56
C ALA A 37 -1.72 18.19 9.99
N SER A 38 -2.68 18.02 10.91
CA SER A 38 -3.49 19.13 11.43
C SER A 38 -4.29 18.66 12.65
N ASP A 39 -4.45 19.53 13.62
CA ASP A 39 -5.11 19.35 14.94
C ASP A 39 -6.60 18.94 14.92
N ALA A 40 -7.13 18.32 13.85
CA ALA A 40 -8.57 18.05 13.68
C ALA A 40 -8.97 16.77 12.90
N GLY A 41 -8.05 15.91 12.47
CA GLY A 41 -8.40 14.82 11.53
C GLY A 41 -8.60 13.45 12.20
N GLY A 42 -9.79 12.86 12.05
CA GLY A 42 -10.00 11.42 12.26
C GLY A 42 -9.13 10.54 11.33
N PRO A 43 -9.24 9.20 11.40
CA PRO A 43 -8.38 8.32 10.63
C PRO A 43 -8.52 8.58 9.11
N LEU A 44 -7.38 8.70 8.42
CA LEU A 44 -7.33 8.74 6.97
C LEU A 44 -7.65 7.34 6.45
N THR A 45 -8.56 7.26 5.48
CA THR A 45 -8.87 6.02 4.78
C THR A 45 -8.69 6.22 3.28
N LEU A 46 -7.91 5.34 2.64
CA LEU A 46 -7.62 5.37 1.22
C LEU A 46 -7.89 4.00 0.59
N ASP A 47 -8.61 3.99 -0.53
CA ASP A 47 -8.65 2.86 -1.45
C ASP A 47 -7.60 3.08 -2.53
N ILE A 48 -6.53 2.28 -2.49
CA ILE A 48 -5.43 2.35 -3.45
C ILE A 48 -5.67 1.35 -4.58
N VAL A 49 -5.73 1.88 -5.80
CA VAL A 49 -6.02 1.15 -7.04
C VAL A 49 -5.07 1.58 -8.14
N ALA A 50 -4.87 0.72 -9.14
CA ALA A 50 -4.04 1.04 -10.30
C ALA A 50 -4.66 2.21 -11.10
N CYS A 51 -3.83 3.16 -11.54
CA CYS A 51 -4.26 4.24 -12.43
C CYS A 51 -3.11 4.67 -13.36
N GLY A 52 -3.34 4.57 -14.67
CA GLY A 52 -2.28 4.81 -15.65
C GLY A 52 -1.07 3.90 -15.42
N ALA A 53 0.12 4.51 -15.28
CA ALA A 53 1.37 3.79 -15.04
C ALA A 53 1.71 3.58 -13.54
N GLY A 54 0.86 4.03 -12.62
CA GLY A 54 1.12 3.99 -11.18
C GLY A 54 -0.13 3.68 -10.36
N TRP A 55 -0.22 4.29 -9.18
CA TRP A 55 -1.31 4.05 -8.23
C TRP A 55 -2.01 5.33 -7.81
N CYS A 56 -3.33 5.23 -7.64
CA CYS A 56 -4.19 6.30 -7.15
C CYS A 56 -4.83 5.86 -5.83
N GLY A 57 -4.72 6.70 -4.80
CA GLY A 57 -5.47 6.53 -3.55
C GLY A 57 -6.71 7.41 -3.57
N ILE A 58 -7.88 6.78 -3.56
CA ILE A 58 -9.17 7.42 -3.48
C ILE A 58 -9.55 7.58 -2.01
N LYS A 59 -9.91 8.79 -1.59
CA LYS A 59 -10.34 9.02 -0.21
C LYS A 59 -11.66 8.27 0.04
N VAL A 60 -11.72 7.53 1.13
CA VAL A 60 -12.94 6.88 1.60
C VAL A 60 -13.51 7.72 2.74
N GLU A 61 -14.68 8.29 2.51
CA GLU A 61 -15.40 9.11 3.48
C GLU A 61 -16.28 8.22 4.39
N ALA A 62 -16.93 8.84 5.37
CA ALA A 62 -17.87 8.16 6.25
C ALA A 62 -18.96 7.41 5.45
N GLY A 63 -19.29 6.19 5.90
CA GLY A 63 -20.27 5.33 5.23
C GLY A 63 -19.73 4.67 3.95
N ASP A 64 -18.42 4.46 3.85
CA ASP A 64 -17.76 3.80 2.71
C ASP A 64 -17.95 4.54 1.36
N LYS A 65 -18.28 5.83 1.41
CA LYS A 65 -18.46 6.66 0.22
C LYS A 65 -17.11 6.99 -0.43
N CYS A 66 -16.99 6.72 -1.72
CA CYS A 66 -15.83 7.10 -2.51
C CYS A 66 -15.80 8.61 -2.77
N GLY A 67 -14.72 9.25 -2.32
CA GLY A 67 -14.40 10.65 -2.57
C GLY A 67 -13.52 10.83 -3.81
N GLY A 68 -12.76 11.93 -3.82
CA GLY A 68 -11.81 12.22 -4.89
C GLY A 68 -10.48 11.45 -4.76
N THR A 69 -9.69 11.47 -5.83
CA THR A 69 -8.29 11.02 -5.79
C THR A 69 -7.47 11.96 -4.93
N ALA A 70 -6.99 11.45 -3.79
CA ALA A 70 -6.13 12.19 -2.87
C ALA A 70 -4.65 11.88 -3.10
N LEU A 71 -4.31 10.62 -3.39
CA LEU A 71 -2.93 10.18 -3.59
C LEU A 71 -2.71 9.80 -5.05
N LYS A 72 -1.57 10.22 -5.61
CA LYS A 72 -1.06 9.75 -6.90
C LYS A 72 0.42 9.44 -6.73
N ILE A 73 0.82 8.21 -6.99
CA ILE A 73 2.19 7.74 -6.83
C ILE A 73 2.62 6.89 -8.03
N ASP A 74 3.92 6.80 -8.25
CA ASP A 74 4.53 5.99 -9.30
C ASP A 74 4.31 4.48 -9.12
N ALA A 75 4.89 3.66 -10.00
CA ALA A 75 4.76 2.22 -9.98
C ALA A 75 5.41 1.55 -8.75
N GLY A 76 6.24 2.27 -8.00
CA GLY A 76 7.04 1.74 -6.91
C GLY A 76 8.37 1.14 -7.37
N VAL A 77 9.38 1.24 -6.49
CA VAL A 77 10.72 0.69 -6.67
C VAL A 77 11.10 -0.10 -5.42
N ALA A 78 11.50 -1.36 -5.62
CA ALA A 78 12.17 -2.12 -4.57
C ALA A 78 13.62 -1.66 -4.50
N LEU A 79 14.01 -1.07 -3.37
CA LEU A 79 15.38 -0.62 -3.17
C LEU A 79 16.28 -1.79 -2.75
N PRO A 80 17.53 -1.87 -3.23
CA PRO A 80 18.49 -2.82 -2.71
C PRO A 80 18.62 -2.68 -1.20
N ASP A 81 18.74 -3.81 -0.50
CA ASP A 81 18.96 -3.89 0.95
C ASP A 81 17.88 -3.19 1.81
N SER A 82 16.67 -3.02 1.28
CA SER A 82 15.51 -2.48 2.00
C SER A 82 14.41 -3.52 2.14
N ASP A 83 13.65 -3.46 3.24
CA ASP A 83 12.52 -4.33 3.55
C ASP A 83 11.16 -3.76 3.08
N TYR A 84 11.20 -2.66 2.32
CA TYR A 84 10.03 -1.95 1.83
C TYR A 84 10.10 -1.63 0.34
N ILE A 85 8.93 -1.44 -0.26
CA ILE A 85 8.81 -0.86 -1.60
C ILE A 85 8.55 0.64 -1.45
N GLN A 86 9.37 1.44 -2.13
CA GLN A 86 9.26 2.89 -2.11
C GLN A 86 8.45 3.39 -3.31
N PHE A 87 7.54 4.32 -3.07
CA PHE A 87 6.78 5.02 -4.10
C PHE A 87 6.94 6.52 -3.90
N LYS A 88 6.89 7.28 -5.00
CA LYS A 88 6.96 8.75 -4.97
C LYS A 88 5.77 9.36 -5.68
N GLY A 89 5.34 10.53 -5.23
CA GLY A 89 4.28 11.27 -5.91
C GLY A 89 3.71 12.42 -5.10
N SER A 90 2.40 12.59 -5.15
CA SER A 90 1.69 13.71 -4.55
C SER A 90 0.48 13.27 -3.72
N LEU A 91 0.22 13.97 -2.62
CA LEU A 91 -0.97 13.83 -1.78
C LEU A 91 -1.70 15.16 -1.63
N GLN A 92 -2.97 15.21 -2.03
CA GLN A 92 -3.86 16.36 -1.87
C GLN A 92 -5.08 15.93 -1.05
N LEU A 93 -5.14 16.34 0.22
CA LEU A 93 -6.20 15.92 1.15
C LEU A 93 -7.53 16.62 0.92
N ALA A 94 -7.51 17.84 0.37
CA ALA A 94 -8.69 18.61 0.02
C ALA A 94 -8.51 19.27 -1.36
N PRO A 95 -9.55 19.30 -2.21
CA PRO A 95 -9.46 19.95 -3.51
C PRO A 95 -9.01 21.40 -3.40
N GLY A 96 -8.09 21.82 -4.27
CA GLY A 96 -7.62 23.21 -4.33
C GLY A 96 -6.57 23.59 -3.27
N THR A 97 -6.16 22.68 -2.38
CA THR A 97 -5.03 22.91 -1.47
C THR A 97 -3.71 22.57 -2.16
N GLU A 98 -2.61 23.17 -1.68
CA GLU A 98 -1.27 22.76 -2.10
C GLU A 98 -1.08 21.25 -1.83
N PRO A 99 -0.72 20.44 -2.84
CA PRO A 99 -0.41 19.04 -2.63
C PRO A 99 0.91 18.88 -1.87
N TYR A 100 0.97 17.93 -0.94
CA TYR A 100 2.23 17.45 -0.42
C TYR A 100 2.97 16.67 -1.51
N VAL A 101 4.28 16.84 -1.59
CA VAL A 101 5.13 15.90 -2.32
C VAL A 101 5.49 14.79 -1.35
N VAL A 102 5.16 13.55 -1.71
CA VAL A 102 5.19 12.42 -0.78
C VAL A 102 6.14 11.32 -1.21
N GLN A 103 6.68 10.65 -0.20
CA GLN A 103 7.25 9.32 -0.29
C GLN A 103 6.39 8.36 0.51
N THR A 104 5.99 7.28 -0.15
CA THR A 104 5.21 6.20 0.45
C THR A 104 6.08 4.95 0.55
N SER A 105 6.05 4.29 1.70
CA SER A 105 6.82 3.07 1.95
C SER A 105 5.86 1.95 2.34
N LEU A 106 5.84 0.88 1.55
CA LEU A 106 5.06 -0.32 1.83
C LEU A 106 5.95 -1.32 2.58
N PHE A 107 5.65 -1.52 3.86
CA PHE A 107 6.31 -2.49 4.73
C PHE A 107 5.50 -3.77 4.81
N VAL A 108 6.24 -4.86 4.86
CA VAL A 108 5.69 -6.20 4.91
C VAL A 108 5.96 -6.87 6.25
N PRO A 109 5.09 -7.78 6.68
CA PRO A 109 5.38 -8.63 7.83
C PRO A 109 6.70 -9.38 7.62
N THR A 110 7.67 -9.16 8.51
CA THR A 110 8.93 -9.90 8.56
C THR A 110 8.76 -11.17 9.39
N ALA A 111 9.75 -12.06 9.40
CA ALA A 111 9.72 -13.28 10.23
C ALA A 111 9.55 -12.97 11.74
N ASP A 112 9.95 -11.77 12.17
CA ASP A 112 9.84 -11.31 13.56
C ASP A 112 8.49 -10.67 13.87
N THR A 113 7.66 -10.40 12.85
CA THR A 113 6.30 -9.88 13.07
C THR A 113 5.34 -11.03 13.42
N PRO A 114 4.39 -10.80 14.36
CA PRO A 114 3.38 -11.80 14.69
C PRO A 114 2.63 -12.28 13.43
N SER A 115 2.42 -13.59 13.33
CA SER A 115 1.67 -14.19 12.23
C SER A 115 0.29 -13.54 12.09
N GLY A 116 -0.04 -13.10 10.88
CA GLY A 116 -1.30 -12.40 10.59
C GLY A 116 -1.25 -10.88 10.78
N SER A 117 -0.06 -10.30 11.05
CA SER A 117 0.10 -8.84 11.03
C SER A 117 -0.26 -8.28 9.65
N PRO A 118 -1.03 -7.17 9.57
CA PRO A 118 -1.38 -6.57 8.29
C PRO A 118 -0.16 -5.93 7.63
N LEU A 119 -0.22 -5.77 6.31
CA LEU A 119 0.70 -4.88 5.60
C LEU A 119 0.60 -3.47 6.18
N THR A 120 1.72 -2.77 6.24
CA THR A 120 1.80 -1.39 6.77
C THR A 120 2.24 -0.44 5.66
N LEU A 121 1.58 0.71 5.59
CA LEU A 121 1.89 1.79 4.66
C LEU A 121 2.25 3.03 5.46
N GLN A 122 3.44 3.55 5.24
CA GLN A 122 3.84 4.86 5.76
C GLN A 122 3.83 5.87 4.62
N ILE A 123 3.19 7.01 4.82
CA ILE A 123 3.20 8.13 3.88
C ILE A 123 3.84 9.31 4.59
N THR A 124 4.92 9.83 4.04
CA THR A 124 5.58 11.05 4.52
C THR A 124 5.50 12.11 3.45
N GLY A 125 5.18 13.34 3.83
CA GLY A 125 4.88 14.42 2.90
C GLY A 125 5.51 15.74 3.27
N ASP A 126 5.91 16.47 2.24
CA ASP A 126 6.63 17.73 2.32
C ASP A 126 5.88 18.85 1.60
N THR A 127 6.10 20.09 2.03
CA THR A 127 5.62 21.30 1.36
C THR A 127 6.80 22.04 0.70
N GLY A 128 6.56 22.70 -0.43
CA GLY A 128 7.60 23.49 -1.13
C GLY A 128 8.44 22.73 -2.16
N GLY A 129 7.84 21.82 -2.93
CA GLY A 129 8.38 21.37 -4.22
C GLY A 129 9.09 20.01 -4.24
N GLU A 130 10.17 19.83 -3.47
CA GLU A 130 10.93 18.56 -3.46
C GLU A 130 10.80 17.83 -2.11
N PHE A 131 10.66 16.51 -2.18
CA PHE A 131 10.68 15.65 -0.99
C PHE A 131 12.08 15.61 -0.39
N ARG A 132 12.25 16.08 0.85
CA ARG A 132 13.57 16.12 1.52
C ARG A 132 13.67 14.95 2.52
N ALA A 133 14.27 13.85 2.09
CA ALA A 133 14.29 12.59 2.87
C ALA A 133 15.00 12.67 4.23
N TYR A 134 16.00 13.56 4.40
CA TYR A 134 16.85 13.64 5.61
C TYR A 134 16.36 14.68 6.64
N ARG A 135 15.05 14.86 6.75
CA ARG A 135 14.49 15.73 7.79
C ARG A 135 14.30 15.00 9.11
N ARG A 136 14.26 15.78 10.19
CA ARG A 136 13.87 15.32 11.52
C ARG A 136 12.36 15.20 11.70
N SER A 137 11.57 15.89 10.87
CA SER A 137 10.11 15.84 10.87
C SER A 137 9.55 16.19 9.48
N PHE A 138 8.37 15.65 9.18
CA PHE A 138 7.63 15.92 7.93
C PHE A 138 6.35 16.71 8.24
N PRO A 139 5.98 17.70 7.41
CA PRO A 139 4.71 18.41 7.51
C PRO A 139 3.47 17.49 7.48
N PHE A 140 3.58 16.36 6.79
CA PHE A 140 2.56 15.31 6.77
C PHE A 140 3.20 13.97 7.08
N GLU A 141 2.60 13.21 7.99
CA GLU A 141 2.89 11.78 8.17
C GLU A 141 1.59 10.99 8.36
N ALA A 142 1.50 9.81 7.76
CA ALA A 142 0.45 8.85 8.08
C ALA A 142 1.03 7.44 8.18
N GLN A 143 0.52 6.68 9.15
CA GLN A 143 0.82 5.26 9.32
C GLN A 143 -0.50 4.50 9.22
N MET A 144 -0.59 3.61 8.24
CA MET A 144 -1.82 2.97 7.84
C MET A 144 -1.65 1.45 7.77
N ALA A 145 -2.69 0.72 8.14
CA ALA A 145 -2.75 -0.73 7.98
C ALA A 145 -3.71 -1.08 6.82
N ARG A 146 -3.40 -2.15 6.08
CA ARG A 146 -4.34 -2.70 5.10
C ARG A 146 -5.47 -3.41 5.83
N ILE A 147 -6.72 -3.00 5.59
CA ILE A 147 -7.89 -3.50 6.32
C ILE A 147 -8.82 -4.38 5.46
N LYS A 148 -8.89 -4.16 4.15
CA LYS A 148 -9.65 -4.97 3.19
C LYS A 148 -9.23 -4.66 1.75
N ASP A 149 -9.89 -5.25 0.78
CA ASP A 149 -9.71 -4.87 -0.63
C ASP A 149 -10.37 -3.51 -0.92
N ALA A 150 -9.84 -2.81 -1.93
CA ALA A 150 -10.39 -1.55 -2.38
C ALA A 150 -11.75 -1.76 -3.05
N VAL A 151 -12.69 -0.84 -2.80
CA VAL A 151 -14.03 -0.84 -3.42
C VAL A 151 -14.17 0.35 -4.37
N CYS A 152 -13.52 1.47 -4.05
CA CYS A 152 -13.46 2.64 -4.92
C CYS A 152 -12.61 2.37 -6.15
N GLN A 153 -13.05 2.91 -7.29
CA GLN A 153 -12.37 2.76 -8.58
C GLN A 153 -11.54 4.00 -8.91
N ALA A 154 -10.53 3.82 -9.75
CA ALA A 154 -9.79 4.94 -10.30
C ALA A 154 -10.73 5.83 -11.12
N PRO A 155 -10.50 7.17 -11.15
CA PRO A 155 -11.27 8.03 -12.05
C PRO A 155 -11.05 7.60 -13.49
N GLU A 156 -12.13 7.51 -14.27
CA GLU A 156 -12.03 7.25 -15.70
C GLU A 156 -11.29 8.40 -16.39
N THR A 157 -10.21 8.09 -17.10
CA THR A 157 -9.62 9.04 -18.04
C THR A 157 -10.59 9.21 -19.20
N VAL A 158 -11.01 10.45 -19.49
CA VAL A 158 -11.92 10.85 -20.59
C VAL A 158 -11.43 10.53 -22.02
N SER A 159 -10.50 9.57 -22.20
CA SER A 159 -10.02 9.10 -23.50
C SER A 159 -10.90 8.01 -24.15
N SER A 160 -12.07 7.68 -23.59
CA SER A 160 -12.99 6.68 -24.16
C SER A 160 -14.14 7.26 -25.00
N LEU A 161 -14.13 8.56 -25.28
CA LEU A 161 -15.03 9.20 -26.25
C LEU A 161 -14.25 9.58 -27.53
N GLN A 162 -13.94 8.59 -28.36
CA GLN A 162 -13.62 8.80 -29.78
C GLN A 162 -13.93 7.56 -30.60
#